data_AF-A0AA42WD60-F1
#
_entry.id   AF-A0AA42WD60-F1
#
_cell.length_a   1.000
_cell.length_b   1.000
_cell.length_c   1.000
_cell.angle_alpha   90.00
_cell.angle_beta   90.00
_cell.angle_gamma   90.00
#
_symmetry.space_group_name_H-M   'P 1'
#
loop_
_entity.id
_entity.type
_entity.pdbx_description
1 polymer ?
#
loop_
_entity_poly.entity_id
_entity_poly.type
_entity_poly.pdbx_seq_one_letter_code
_entity_poly.pdbx_strand_id
1 'polypeptide(L)'
;MSEAWTIGKSRFKRPIQAALAAAALLYASWLSFDAADGLILPPDPASLHSVTMQVDKVAECPYSDRIQVGSQTSWRSPRCLYSNAYPSAALEVRGAAARYTFEPPIRLDLLIDRDPAANLANEYHGKMASVFTRIGVYGLRQDGTWLADPAAQYQSVLANKQGKKRNGWLLILAALGALAYAYRQARKVFKDNPYL
;
A
#
# COMPACT_ATOMS: atom_id res chain seq x y z
N MET A 1 50.90 17.41 -17.09
CA MET A 1 49.94 16.30 -17.26
C MET A 1 49.91 15.93 -18.74
N SER A 2 50.36 14.74 -19.12
CA SER A 2 50.55 14.36 -20.53
C SER A 2 49.23 14.10 -21.26
N GLU A 3 49.17 14.46 -22.55
CA GLU A 3 48.00 14.27 -23.44
C GLU A 3 47.50 12.83 -23.50
N ALA A 4 48.36 11.84 -23.22
CA ALA A 4 47.99 10.44 -23.13
C ALA A 4 46.94 10.16 -22.03
N TRP A 5 46.98 10.90 -20.92
CA TRP A 5 46.05 10.72 -19.80
C TRP A 5 44.67 11.33 -20.08
N THR A 6 44.63 12.45 -20.81
CA THR A 6 43.38 13.09 -21.27
C THR A 6 42.69 12.29 -22.38
N ILE A 7 43.46 11.66 -23.29
CA ILE A 7 42.92 10.77 -24.33
C ILE A 7 42.41 9.44 -23.74
N GLY A 8 43.10 8.88 -22.74
CA GLY A 8 42.63 7.70 -22.01
C GLY A 8 41.30 7.95 -21.28
N LYS A 9 41.15 9.09 -20.60
CA LYS A 9 39.91 9.47 -19.89
C LYS A 9 38.70 9.62 -20.81
N SER A 10 38.87 10.19 -22.00
CA SER A 10 37.75 10.44 -22.92
C SER A 10 37.13 9.16 -23.48
N ARG A 11 37.93 8.09 -23.64
CA ARG A 11 37.48 6.78 -24.13
C ARG A 11 36.65 5.99 -23.11
N PHE A 12 36.96 6.11 -21.81
CA PHE A 12 36.18 5.47 -20.75
C PHE A 12 34.93 6.26 -20.30
N LYS A 13 34.75 7.51 -20.78
CA LYS A 13 33.59 8.34 -20.40
C LYS A 13 32.25 7.68 -20.73
N ARG A 14 32.11 7.11 -21.94
CA ARG A 14 30.88 6.45 -22.40
C ARG A 14 30.51 5.19 -21.61
N PRO A 15 31.43 4.22 -21.38
CA PRO A 15 31.10 3.06 -20.55
C PRO A 15 30.85 3.41 -19.08
N ILE A 16 31.57 4.39 -18.50
CA ILE A 16 31.31 4.87 -17.14
C ILE A 16 29.92 5.51 -17.03
N GLN A 17 29.53 6.36 -17.97
CA GLN A 17 28.19 6.95 -18.00
C GLN A 17 27.09 5.88 -18.13
N ALA A 18 27.30 4.86 -18.96
CA ALA A 18 26.37 3.75 -19.09
C ALA A 18 26.27 2.90 -17.80
N ALA A 19 27.39 2.67 -17.10
CA ALA A 19 27.39 2.00 -15.80
C ALA A 19 26.68 2.82 -14.72
N LEU A 20 26.88 4.14 -14.67
CA LEU A 20 26.17 5.04 -13.77
C LEU A 20 24.67 5.08 -14.07
N ALA A 21 24.29 5.10 -15.35
CA ALA A 21 22.89 5.01 -15.76
C ALA A 21 22.27 3.68 -15.32
N ALA A 22 22.98 2.56 -15.46
CA ALA A 22 22.52 1.27 -14.97
C ALA A 22 22.34 1.26 -13.44
N ALA A 23 23.29 1.82 -12.68
CA ALA A 23 23.17 1.94 -11.22
C ALA A 23 21.95 2.79 -10.82
N ALA A 24 21.71 3.92 -11.50
CA ALA A 24 20.54 4.76 -11.27
C ALA A 24 19.22 4.02 -11.58
N LEU A 25 19.17 3.23 -12.66
CA LEU A 25 18.01 2.41 -13.01
C LEU A 25 17.74 1.30 -11.98
N LEU A 26 18.80 0.66 -11.47
CA LEU A 26 18.68 -0.33 -10.39
C LEU A 26 18.16 0.30 -9.10
N TYR A 27 18.66 1.49 -8.74
CA TYR A 27 18.15 2.23 -7.58
C TYR A 27 16.67 2.61 -7.75
N ALA A 28 16.28 3.12 -8.93
CA ALA A 28 14.88 3.43 -9.23
C ALA A 28 13.98 2.17 -9.24
N SER A 29 14.52 1.03 -9.67
CA SER A 29 13.83 -0.26 -9.59
C SER A 29 13.58 -0.66 -8.15
N TRP A 30 14.60 -0.55 -7.29
CA TRP A 30 14.48 -0.84 -5.86
C TRP A 30 13.39 0.02 -5.21
N LEU A 31 13.37 1.34 -5.47
CA LEU A 31 12.31 2.23 -4.99
C LEU A 31 10.91 1.81 -5.48
N SER A 32 10.81 1.28 -6.69
CA SER A 32 9.53 0.81 -7.25
C SER A 32 9.04 -0.45 -6.55
N PHE A 33 9.94 -1.37 -6.19
CA PHE A 33 9.60 -2.56 -5.41
C PHE A 33 9.26 -2.23 -3.96
N ASP A 34 10.07 -1.39 -3.31
CA ASP A 34 9.81 -0.91 -1.94
C ASP A 34 8.44 -0.22 -1.85
N ALA A 35 8.12 0.65 -2.81
CA ALA A 35 6.81 1.27 -2.90
C ALA A 35 5.67 0.28 -3.21
N ALA A 36 5.94 -0.86 -3.84
CA ALA A 36 4.94 -1.91 -4.07
C ALA A 36 4.70 -2.74 -2.79
N ASP A 37 5.75 -3.01 -2.03
CA ASP A 37 5.67 -3.79 -0.80
C ASP A 37 5.05 -2.98 0.34
N GLY A 38 5.28 -1.66 0.36
CA GLY A 38 4.58 -0.73 1.25
C GLY A 38 3.08 -0.60 1.00
N LEU A 39 2.54 -1.08 -0.13
CA LEU A 39 1.10 -1.16 -0.36
C LEU A 39 0.51 -2.38 0.34
N ILE A 40 -0.18 -2.12 1.46
CA ILE A 40 -0.97 -3.11 2.19
C ILE A 40 -2.30 -3.31 1.46
N LEU A 41 -2.58 -4.55 1.09
CA LEU A 41 -3.87 -4.93 0.49
C LEU A 41 -4.94 -4.93 1.58
N PRO A 42 -6.15 -4.38 1.31
CA PRO A 42 -7.29 -4.59 2.19
C PRO A 42 -7.65 -6.09 2.25
N PRO A 43 -8.43 -6.53 3.26
CA PRO A 43 -8.91 -7.91 3.32
C PRO A 43 -9.63 -8.30 2.02
N ASP A 44 -9.55 -9.59 1.68
CA ASP A 44 -10.23 -10.14 0.52
C ASP A 44 -11.74 -9.88 0.65
N PRO A 45 -12.41 -9.23 -0.32
CA PRO A 45 -13.85 -9.00 -0.28
C PRO A 45 -14.67 -10.28 -0.06
N ALA A 46 -14.19 -11.45 -0.49
CA ALA A 46 -14.86 -12.72 -0.26
C ALA A 46 -14.82 -13.19 1.21
N SER A 47 -13.90 -12.66 2.01
CA SER A 47 -13.79 -12.95 3.46
C SER A 47 -14.65 -12.03 4.33
N LEU A 48 -15.26 -10.99 3.74
CA LEU A 48 -16.06 -10.02 4.47
C LEU A 48 -17.49 -10.52 4.67
N HIS A 49 -18.04 -10.22 5.85
CA HIS A 49 -19.43 -10.48 6.20
C HIS A 49 -20.31 -9.29 5.81
N SER A 50 -21.46 -9.56 5.21
CA SER A 50 -22.47 -8.54 4.91
C SER A 50 -23.49 -8.47 6.05
N VAL A 51 -23.62 -7.32 6.69
CA VAL A 51 -24.60 -7.09 7.77
C VAL A 51 -25.36 -5.79 7.53
N THR A 52 -26.68 -5.88 7.48
CA THR A 52 -27.56 -4.71 7.49
C THR A 52 -27.81 -4.27 8.92
N MET A 53 -27.52 -3.01 9.24
CA MET A 53 -27.79 -2.48 10.58
C MET A 53 -28.23 -1.02 10.57
N GLN A 54 -28.94 -0.64 11.62
CA GLN A 54 -29.24 0.75 11.91
C GLN A 54 -28.06 1.36 12.67
N VAL A 55 -27.46 2.39 12.11
CA VAL A 55 -26.43 3.21 12.74
C VAL A 55 -27.14 4.35 13.46
N ASP A 56 -27.03 4.36 14.78
CA ASP A 56 -27.68 5.33 15.65
C ASP A 56 -26.77 6.50 16.00
N LYS A 57 -25.45 6.29 15.94
CA LYS A 57 -24.45 7.32 16.26
C LYS A 57 -23.18 7.14 15.44
N VAL A 58 -22.58 8.26 15.05
CA VAL A 58 -21.24 8.34 14.46
C VAL A 58 -20.41 9.22 15.35
N ALA A 59 -19.24 8.74 15.76
CA ALA A 59 -18.30 9.50 16.57
C ALA A 59 -16.86 9.01 16.34
N GLU A 60 -15.89 9.67 16.94
CA GLU A 60 -14.55 9.10 17.04
C GLU A 60 -14.58 7.78 17.83
N CYS A 61 -13.74 6.84 17.44
CA CYS A 61 -13.56 5.59 18.18
C CYS A 61 -12.97 5.90 19.56
N PRO A 62 -13.27 5.09 20.60
CA PRO A 62 -12.80 5.32 21.96
C PRO A 62 -11.31 4.96 22.14
N TYR A 63 -10.59 4.79 21.04
CA TYR A 63 -9.19 4.42 20.98
C TYR A 63 -8.52 5.19 19.85
N SER A 64 -7.22 5.45 20.02
CA SER A 64 -6.36 6.00 18.99
C SER A 64 -5.42 4.91 18.48
N ASP A 65 -5.21 4.93 17.17
CA ASP A 65 -4.23 4.07 16.53
C ASP A 65 -2.95 4.88 16.27
N ARG A 66 -1.82 4.22 16.52
CA ARG A 66 -0.50 4.77 16.21
C ARG A 66 -0.26 4.60 14.72
N ILE A 67 -0.04 5.72 14.02
CA ILE A 67 0.31 5.74 12.60
C ILE A 67 1.77 6.15 12.48
N GLN A 68 2.53 5.39 11.71
CA GLN A 68 3.91 5.72 11.36
C GLN A 68 3.97 6.10 9.89
N VAL A 69 4.38 7.33 9.60
CA VAL A 69 4.59 7.83 8.24
C VAL A 69 6.06 8.24 8.13
N GLY A 70 6.87 7.33 7.56
CA GLY A 70 8.33 7.48 7.56
C GLY A 70 8.90 7.47 8.98
N SER A 71 9.62 8.53 9.35
CA SER A 71 10.19 8.71 10.69
C SER A 71 9.21 9.38 11.68
N GLN A 72 8.08 9.91 11.21
CA GLN A 72 7.11 10.57 12.08
C GLN A 72 6.10 9.57 12.62
N THR A 73 5.89 9.62 13.94
CA THR A 73 4.81 8.91 14.62
C THR A 73 3.70 9.92 14.92
N SER A 74 2.47 9.62 14.50
CA SER A 74 1.27 10.36 14.87
C SER A 74 0.22 9.42 15.47
N TRP A 75 -0.73 10.01 16.19
CA TRP A 75 -1.90 9.31 16.71
C TRP A 75 -3.11 9.75 15.92
N ARG A 76 -3.94 8.80 15.49
CA ARG A 76 -5.21 9.08 14.82
C ARG A 76 -6.34 8.40 15.58
N SER A 77 -7.38 9.15 15.88
CA SER A 77 -8.66 8.58 16.28
C SER A 77 -9.44 8.21 15.01
N PRO A 78 -9.62 6.91 14.70
CA PRO A 78 -10.48 6.53 13.59
C PRO A 78 -11.93 6.88 13.90
N ARG A 79 -12.77 6.90 12.88
CA ARG A 79 -14.21 7.16 13.04
C ARG A 79 -14.95 5.84 13.16
N CYS A 80 -15.84 5.77 14.14
CA CYS A 80 -16.64 4.59 14.44
C CYS A 80 -18.14 4.87 14.22
N LEU A 81 -18.83 3.85 13.73
CA LEU A 81 -20.29 3.77 13.70
C LEU A 81 -20.73 2.96 14.93
N TYR A 82 -21.84 3.36 15.55
CA TYR A 82 -22.43 2.67 16.68
C TYR A 82 -23.90 2.36 16.41
N SER A 83 -24.32 1.18 16.84
CA SER A 83 -25.70 0.70 16.74
C SER A 83 -26.17 0.29 18.13
N ASN A 84 -27.39 0.68 18.50
CA ASN A 84 -28.03 0.27 19.74
C ASN A 84 -28.32 -1.24 19.75
N ALA A 85 -28.40 -1.88 18.59
CA ALA A 85 -28.53 -3.33 18.47
C ALA A 85 -27.25 -4.07 18.90
N TYR A 86 -26.09 -3.40 18.82
CA TYR A 86 -24.77 -3.96 19.17
C TYR A 86 -23.98 -2.96 20.04
N PRO A 87 -24.42 -2.72 21.29
CA PRO A 87 -23.86 -1.65 22.13
C PRO A 87 -22.39 -1.85 22.49
N SER A 88 -21.89 -3.08 22.39
CA SER A 88 -20.51 -3.45 22.71
C SER A 88 -19.57 -3.43 21.48
N ALA A 89 -20.07 -3.12 20.28
CA ALA A 89 -19.28 -3.10 19.05
C ALA A 89 -18.93 -1.67 18.63
N ALA A 90 -17.66 -1.44 18.27
CA ALA A 90 -17.21 -0.22 17.64
C ALA A 90 -16.83 -0.53 16.18
N LEU A 91 -17.70 -0.09 15.26
CA LEU A 91 -17.56 -0.36 13.83
C LEU A 91 -16.65 0.70 13.21
N GLU A 92 -15.36 0.40 13.14
CA GLU A 92 -14.32 1.29 12.65
C GLU A 92 -14.40 1.41 11.12
N VAL A 93 -14.65 2.62 10.61
CA VAL A 93 -14.74 2.83 9.17
C VAL A 93 -13.35 2.92 8.57
N ARG A 94 -12.99 1.95 7.71
CA ARG A 94 -11.66 1.79 7.10
C ARG A 94 -11.70 1.98 5.58
N GLY A 95 -10.53 2.16 4.98
CA GLY A 95 -10.38 2.20 3.53
C GLY A 95 -11.20 3.31 2.85
N ALA A 96 -11.88 2.96 1.75
CA ALA A 96 -12.70 3.89 0.98
C ALA A 96 -13.94 4.36 1.76
N ALA A 97 -14.48 3.49 2.62
CA ALA A 97 -15.61 3.81 3.48
C ALA A 97 -15.33 5.00 4.42
N ALA A 98 -14.06 5.20 4.82
CA ALA A 98 -13.66 6.27 5.73
C ALA A 98 -13.90 7.69 5.18
N ARG A 99 -14.17 7.84 3.88
CA ARG A 99 -14.41 9.12 3.21
C ARG A 99 -15.85 9.62 3.32
N TYR A 100 -16.79 8.75 3.65
CA TYR A 100 -18.23 9.07 3.62
C TYR A 100 -18.73 9.49 4.98
N THR A 101 -19.35 10.66 5.11
CA THR A 101 -20.00 11.08 6.36
C THR A 101 -21.49 10.83 6.28
N PHE A 102 -22.06 10.40 7.41
CA PHE A 102 -23.47 10.05 7.53
C PHE A 102 -24.09 10.85 8.65
N GLU A 103 -25.36 11.19 8.50
CA GLU A 103 -26.19 11.76 9.56
C GLU A 103 -27.09 10.64 10.13
N PRO A 104 -26.85 10.20 11.38
CA PRO A 104 -27.70 9.22 12.05
C PRO A 104 -29.06 9.80 12.47
N PRO A 105 -30.09 8.97 12.67
CA PRO A 105 -30.10 7.51 12.49
C PRO A 105 -30.27 7.11 11.01
N ILE A 106 -29.47 6.15 10.54
CA ILE A 106 -29.49 5.67 9.15
C ILE A 106 -29.31 4.16 9.08
N ARG A 107 -30.00 3.50 8.15
CA ARG A 107 -29.82 2.07 7.88
C ARG A 107 -28.80 1.87 6.77
N LEU A 108 -27.77 1.08 7.05
CA LEU A 108 -26.68 0.80 6.13
C LEU A 108 -26.41 -0.70 6.04
N ASP A 109 -26.04 -1.14 4.85
CA ASP A 109 -25.48 -2.45 4.58
C ASP A 109 -23.95 -2.35 4.68
N LEU A 110 -23.38 -2.97 5.71
CA LEU A 110 -21.95 -2.92 6.00
C LEU A 110 -21.28 -4.21 5.54
N LEU A 111 -20.11 -4.09 4.92
CA LEU A 111 -19.18 -5.20 4.70
C LEU A 111 -18.07 -5.13 5.75
N ILE A 112 -18.08 -6.08 6.66
CA ILE A 112 -17.26 -6.09 7.88
C ILE A 112 -16.35 -7.30 7.97
N ASP A 113 -15.19 -7.14 8.62
CA ASP A 113 -14.21 -8.22 8.77
C ASP A 113 -14.58 -9.27 9.82
N ARG A 114 -15.52 -8.95 10.71
CA ARG A 114 -15.97 -9.83 11.80
C ARG A 114 -17.46 -9.67 12.00
N ASP A 115 -18.16 -10.79 12.09
CA ASP A 115 -19.57 -10.78 12.47
C ASP A 115 -19.74 -10.34 13.93
N PRO A 116 -20.49 -9.26 14.23
CA PRO A 116 -20.76 -8.84 15.59
C PRO A 116 -21.53 -9.90 16.38
N ALA A 117 -22.46 -10.64 15.78
CA ALA A 117 -23.29 -11.60 16.50
C ALA A 117 -22.48 -12.83 16.98
N ALA A 118 -21.58 -13.34 16.13
CA ALA A 118 -20.76 -14.50 16.46
C ALA A 118 -19.61 -14.19 17.43
N ASN A 119 -19.05 -12.97 17.40
CA ASN A 119 -17.86 -12.63 18.18
C ASN A 119 -18.18 -12.00 19.55
N LEU A 120 -19.35 -11.37 19.72
CA LEU A 120 -19.78 -10.84 21.01
C LEU A 120 -20.05 -11.95 22.06
N ALA A 121 -20.35 -13.17 21.62
CA ALA A 121 -20.54 -14.33 22.51
C ALA A 121 -19.22 -14.90 23.06
N ASN A 122 -18.11 -14.75 22.34
CA ASN A 122 -16.84 -15.43 22.67
C ASN A 122 -15.81 -14.55 23.40
N GLU A 123 -15.86 -13.23 23.29
CA GLU A 123 -14.90 -12.33 23.98
C GLU A 123 -15.22 -12.11 25.47
N TYR A 124 -16.39 -12.58 25.96
CA TYR A 124 -16.81 -12.41 27.35
C TYR A 124 -16.07 -13.30 28.37
N HIS A 125 -15.28 -14.28 27.92
CA HIS A 125 -14.67 -15.28 28.81
C HIS A 125 -13.30 -14.90 29.42
N GLY A 126 -12.73 -13.72 29.15
CA GLY A 126 -11.35 -13.46 29.60
C GLY A 126 -10.92 -12.05 29.99
N LYS A 127 -11.66 -10.98 29.68
CA LYS A 127 -11.23 -9.62 30.03
C LYS A 127 -12.42 -8.73 30.42
N MET A 128 -12.58 -8.51 31.72
CA MET A 128 -13.46 -7.45 32.21
C MET A 128 -12.86 -6.06 31.97
N ALA A 129 -13.77 -5.11 31.71
CA ALA A 129 -13.64 -3.65 31.63
C ALA A 129 -13.38 -3.03 30.23
N SER A 130 -14.47 -2.56 29.62
CA SER A 130 -14.58 -1.33 28.79
C SER A 130 -13.88 -1.24 27.42
N VAL A 131 -13.75 -2.32 26.65
CA VAL A 131 -13.19 -2.21 25.29
C VAL A 131 -14.23 -2.67 24.29
N PHE A 132 -14.82 -1.73 23.56
CA PHE A 132 -15.68 -2.05 22.43
C PHE A 132 -14.94 -3.02 21.50
N THR A 133 -15.58 -4.11 21.09
CA THR A 133 -15.02 -5.03 20.09
C THR A 133 -14.84 -4.25 18.79
N ARG A 134 -13.60 -4.13 18.34
CA ARG A 134 -13.26 -3.40 17.11
C ARG A 134 -13.64 -4.25 15.92
N ILE A 135 -14.52 -3.74 15.07
CA ILE A 135 -14.94 -4.40 13.84
C ILE A 135 -14.61 -3.45 12.69
N GLY A 136 -13.78 -3.90 11.74
CA GLY A 136 -13.39 -3.09 10.59
C GLY A 136 -14.48 -3.12 9.52
N VAL A 137 -14.98 -1.94 9.15
CA VAL A 137 -15.94 -1.75 8.05
C VAL A 137 -15.16 -1.33 6.80
N TYR A 138 -15.18 -2.17 5.76
CA TYR A 138 -14.44 -1.94 4.52
C TYR A 138 -15.35 -1.57 3.35
N GLY A 139 -16.64 -1.94 3.41
CA GLY A 139 -17.62 -1.59 2.40
C GLY A 139 -18.91 -1.06 3.00
N LEU A 140 -19.57 -0.18 2.23
CA LEU A 140 -20.80 0.49 2.61
C LEU A 140 -21.77 0.49 1.42
N ARG A 141 -23.00 0.08 1.68
CA ARG A 141 -24.11 0.14 0.73
C ARG A 141 -25.32 0.78 1.40
N GLN A 142 -26.02 1.62 0.65
CA GLN A 142 -27.26 2.27 1.08
C GLN A 142 -28.28 2.07 -0.03
N ASP A 143 -29.47 1.56 0.33
CA ASP A 143 -30.58 1.32 -0.61
C ASP A 143 -30.16 0.52 -1.86
N GLY A 144 -29.31 -0.48 -1.67
CA GLY A 144 -28.78 -1.33 -2.75
C GLY A 144 -27.65 -0.69 -3.58
N THR A 145 -27.30 0.58 -3.35
CA THR A 145 -26.24 1.29 -4.07
C THR A 145 -24.93 1.29 -3.28
N TRP A 146 -23.83 0.88 -3.91
CA TRP A 146 -22.51 0.93 -3.31
C TRP A 146 -22.06 2.37 -3.10
N LEU A 147 -21.85 2.74 -1.84
CA LEU A 147 -21.16 3.98 -1.49
C LEU A 147 -19.65 3.74 -1.47
N ALA A 148 -19.22 2.65 -0.84
CA ALA A 148 -17.84 2.20 -0.85
C ALA A 148 -17.82 0.71 -1.18
N ASP A 149 -17.36 0.37 -2.39
CA ASP A 149 -17.20 -1.01 -2.83
C ASP A 149 -15.79 -1.54 -2.44
N PRO A 150 -15.69 -2.50 -1.52
CA PRO A 150 -14.41 -3.06 -1.11
C PRO A 150 -13.77 -3.92 -2.20
N ALA A 151 -14.55 -4.50 -3.13
CA ALA A 151 -14.01 -5.25 -4.25
C ALA A 151 -13.30 -4.33 -5.25
N ALA A 152 -13.96 -3.22 -5.63
CA ALA A 152 -13.32 -2.19 -6.44
C ALA A 152 -12.06 -1.62 -5.75
N GLN A 153 -12.11 -1.38 -4.44
CA GLN A 153 -10.94 -0.92 -3.69
C GLN A 153 -9.81 -1.96 -3.71
N TYR A 154 -10.09 -3.23 -3.40
CA TYR A 154 -9.12 -4.31 -3.42
C TYR A 154 -8.43 -4.42 -4.79
N GLN A 155 -9.21 -4.45 -5.87
CA GLN A 155 -8.69 -4.53 -7.23
C GLN A 155 -7.84 -3.31 -7.60
N SER A 156 -8.24 -2.10 -7.20
CA SER A 156 -7.47 -0.89 -7.47
C SER A 156 -6.09 -0.91 -6.78
N VAL A 157 -6.03 -1.36 -5.53
CA VAL A 157 -4.78 -1.47 -4.76
C VAL A 157 -3.91 -2.60 -5.33
N LEU A 158 -4.52 -3.73 -5.69
CA LEU A 158 -3.84 -4.86 -6.32
C LEU A 158 -3.22 -4.45 -7.67
N ALA A 159 -3.99 -3.79 -8.53
CA ALA A 159 -3.52 -3.31 -9.82
C ALA A 159 -2.38 -2.28 -9.66
N ASN A 160 -2.47 -1.36 -8.71
CA ASN A 160 -1.40 -0.41 -8.41
C ASN A 160 -0.12 -1.13 -7.93
N LYS A 161 -0.27 -2.11 -7.02
CA LYS A 161 0.84 -2.94 -6.54
C LYS A 161 1.52 -3.71 -7.67
N GLN A 162 0.73 -4.36 -8.54
CA GLN A 162 1.25 -5.06 -9.72
C GLN A 162 1.91 -4.09 -10.71
N GLY A 163 1.34 -2.91 -10.94
CA GLY A 163 1.90 -1.87 -11.80
C GLY A 163 3.27 -1.40 -11.32
N LYS A 164 3.44 -1.17 -10.02
CA LYS A 164 4.73 -0.82 -9.41
C LYS A 164 5.77 -1.95 -9.57
N LYS A 165 5.39 -3.21 -9.31
CA LYS A 165 6.26 -4.37 -9.54
C LYS A 165 6.68 -4.49 -11.01
N ARG A 166 5.74 -4.31 -11.94
CA ARG A 166 6.01 -4.31 -13.38
C ARG A 166 7.01 -3.22 -13.76
N ASN A 167 6.85 -2.00 -13.25
CA ASN A 167 7.79 -0.91 -13.48
C ASN A 167 9.19 -1.24 -12.93
N GLY A 168 9.27 -1.81 -11.73
CA GLY A 168 10.52 -2.30 -11.16
C GLY A 168 11.25 -3.29 -12.08
N TRP A 169 10.53 -4.26 -12.64
CA TRP A 169 11.08 -5.21 -13.61
C TRP A 169 11.51 -4.56 -14.93
N LEU A 170 10.73 -3.64 -15.48
CA LEU A 170 11.11 -2.90 -16.69
C LEU A 170 12.41 -2.10 -16.48
N LEU A 171 12.60 -1.51 -15.30
CA LEU A 171 13.82 -0.79 -14.94
C LEU A 171 15.03 -1.74 -14.82
N ILE A 172 14.84 -2.96 -14.30
CA ILE A 172 15.90 -3.99 -14.28
C ILE A 172 16.32 -4.34 -15.71
N LEU A 173 15.34 -4.59 -16.60
CA LEU A 173 15.63 -4.91 -17.99
C LEU A 173 16.38 -3.77 -18.70
N ALA A 174 15.98 -2.52 -18.45
CA ALA A 174 16.69 -1.35 -18.97
C ALA A 174 18.13 -1.25 -18.41
N ALA A 175 18.33 -1.53 -17.13
CA ALA A 175 19.66 -1.53 -16.50
C ALA A 175 20.58 -2.61 -17.11
N LEU A 176 20.06 -3.81 -17.36
CA LEU A 176 20.78 -4.87 -18.05
C LEU A 176 21.19 -4.45 -19.47
N GLY A 177 20.32 -3.75 -20.20
CA GLY A 177 20.64 -3.19 -21.51
C GLY A 177 21.77 -2.16 -21.45
N ALA A 178 21.74 -1.25 -20.47
CA ALA A 178 22.80 -0.27 -20.24
C ALA A 178 24.15 -0.93 -19.87
N LEU A 179 24.13 -1.97 -19.04
CA LEU A 179 25.33 -2.76 -18.71
C LEU A 179 25.89 -3.51 -19.92
N ALA A 180 25.03 -4.14 -20.73
CA ALA A 180 25.47 -4.81 -21.96
C ALA A 180 26.11 -3.82 -22.94
N TYR A 181 25.58 -2.60 -23.04
CA TYR A 181 26.17 -1.52 -23.82
C TYR A 181 27.52 -1.07 -23.25
N ALA A 182 27.60 -0.84 -21.93
CA ALA A 182 28.83 -0.47 -21.24
C ALA A 182 29.94 -1.52 -21.48
N TYR A 183 29.61 -2.80 -21.33
CA TYR A 183 30.52 -3.92 -21.58
C TYR A 183 31.00 -3.95 -23.03
N ARG A 184 30.09 -3.79 -24.00
CA ARG A 184 30.45 -3.73 -25.43
C ARG A 184 31.40 -2.57 -25.74
N GLN A 185 31.18 -1.39 -25.15
CA GLN A 185 32.05 -0.23 -25.36
C GLN A 185 33.40 -0.41 -24.67
N ALA A 186 33.42 -0.92 -23.43
CA ALA A 186 34.66 -1.23 -22.75
C ALA A 186 35.49 -2.25 -23.54
N ARG A 187 34.87 -3.33 -24.03
CA ARG A 187 35.55 -4.35 -24.85
C ARG A 187 36.14 -3.78 -26.15
N LYS A 188 35.48 -2.80 -26.79
CA LYS A 188 36.05 -2.09 -27.95
C LYS A 188 37.30 -1.31 -27.56
N VAL A 189 37.25 -0.55 -26.46
CA VAL A 189 38.41 0.21 -25.96
C VAL A 189 39.62 -0.69 -25.69
N PHE A 190 39.40 -1.87 -25.10
CA PHE A 190 40.47 -2.85 -24.85
C PHE A 190 40.96 -3.56 -26.13
N LYS A 191 40.08 -3.83 -27.11
CA LYS A 191 40.46 -4.45 -28.39
C LYS A 191 41.27 -3.49 -29.28
N ASP A 192 40.92 -2.21 -29.27
CA ASP A 192 41.55 -1.19 -30.11
C ASP A 192 42.91 -0.71 -29.54
N ASN A 193 43.30 -1.16 -28.34
CA ASN A 193 44.59 -0.79 -27.73
C ASN A 193 45.08 -1.89 -26.76
N PRO A 194 45.76 -2.94 -27.25
CA PRO A 194 46.20 -4.09 -26.44
C PRO A 194 47.42 -3.81 -25.52
N TYR A 195 47.93 -2.57 -25.50
CA TYR A 195 49.10 -2.15 -24.71
C TYR A 195 48.73 -1.22 -23.53
N LEU A 196 47.48 -1.29 -23.08
CA LEU A 196 47.06 -0.93 -21.74
C LEU A 196 46.98 -2.20 -20.88
#